data_AF-D2SFZ0-F1
#
_entry.id   AF-D2SFZ0-F1
#
_cell.length_a   1.000
_cell.length_b   1.000
_cell.length_c   1.000
_cell.angle_alpha   90.00
_cell.angle_beta   90.00
_cell.angle_gamma   90.00
#
_symmetry.space_group_name_H-M   'P 1'
#
loop_
_entity.id
_entity.type
_entity.pdbx_description
1 polymer ?
#
loop_
_entity_poly.entity_id
_entity_poly.type
_entity_poly.pdbx_seq_one_letter_code
_entity_poly.pdbx_strand_id
1 'polypeptide(L)'
;MTAVGVLVPVYDQAAFLPRALEGLLAQDLADWTALVLDDGSPDAAAVDDVVRGLGDPRLRLLRRPANRGLGATLNSGLDALDTPLVAYLPADDCWSPGHLAALLRRLAEPDVVLARSGLAEPSGTAYEQLVQVAHRVTTDRWTERPELESDDLGRLMWDRLRARGRTADTGRATCSWTRHPGQRSAALRESRDGGLNVFRSRYRVREPLRFASSDGGEVDEVARYARFRSRSYPPAADGLSVLVVGELALNPERVLTLAGRGHSLTGLWTTNGLGDSTVGPLPFGHVPDLDRDRWRSAVAELAPDVVWAQLNWRAVPLAHAVQSAFPQLPFVWTFKEAPQRSTVRGEWPLLAELVCRADASLFATEEERDWFALALSGRVDPARLGVLDGDLPPRDWLDAPRSPRLSDRDGQPHTVVAGRPSGLDLDWVLALAARGVHTHLYGQVRAPGPKGSWTGWLDAALAAAPGFVHVHPPVGPEAWVRELSRYDAGWLHRFDSANDGDLRRATWDDLNSPARLPVYLAAGLPLLQQANPGSLVSVERVLRRDGTGLFYRDADDVAAVLAGELASRRGAAAALAVREQHTFDAHADRVVDLFRSVAR
;
A
#
# COMPACT_ATOMS: atom_id res chain seq x y z
N MET A 1 -4.39 4.56 47.62
CA MET A 1 -4.28 4.98 46.21
C MET A 1 -3.45 3.94 45.51
N THR A 2 -3.92 3.42 44.38
CA THR A 2 -3.25 2.36 43.64
C THR A 2 -1.97 2.85 42.97
N ALA A 3 -0.87 2.10 43.09
CA ALA A 3 0.45 2.54 42.62
C ALA A 3 0.57 2.65 41.09
N VAL A 4 -0.09 1.76 40.32
CA VAL A 4 0.00 1.75 38.85
C VAL A 4 -1.30 1.28 38.18
N GLY A 5 -1.69 1.97 37.13
CA GLY A 5 -2.77 1.59 36.22
C GLY A 5 -2.21 0.88 34.99
N VAL A 6 -2.80 -0.24 34.58
CA VAL A 6 -2.39 -0.99 33.39
C VAL A 6 -3.44 -0.81 32.30
N LEU A 7 -3.03 -0.33 31.14
CA LEU A 7 -3.89 -0.23 29.97
C LEU A 7 -3.66 -1.45 29.08
N VAL A 8 -4.74 -2.20 28.83
CA VAL A 8 -4.75 -3.42 28.02
C VAL A 8 -5.56 -3.16 26.75
N PRO A 9 -4.98 -2.56 25.70
CA PRO A 9 -5.70 -2.31 24.45
C PRO A 9 -5.99 -3.62 23.71
N VAL A 10 -7.21 -3.78 23.21
CA VAL A 10 -7.63 -4.93 22.41
C VAL A 10 -8.48 -4.49 21.22
N TYR A 11 -8.19 -5.06 20.05
CA TYR A 11 -9.04 -5.01 18.86
C TYR A 11 -8.78 -6.27 18.04
N ASP A 12 -9.81 -7.09 17.83
CA ASP A 12 -9.73 -8.31 17.00
C ASP A 12 -8.61 -9.28 17.45
N GLN A 13 -8.35 -9.34 18.76
CA GLN A 13 -7.27 -10.13 19.37
C GLN A 13 -7.73 -10.87 20.65
N ALA A 14 -9.03 -11.14 20.79
CA ALA A 14 -9.59 -11.80 21.97
C ALA A 14 -8.90 -13.14 22.30
N ALA A 15 -8.44 -13.88 21.28
CA ALA A 15 -7.76 -15.16 21.46
C ALA A 15 -6.41 -15.07 22.20
N PHE A 16 -5.75 -13.91 22.21
CA PHE A 16 -4.49 -13.72 22.95
C PHE A 16 -4.70 -13.21 24.37
N LEU A 17 -5.85 -12.54 24.60
CA LEU A 17 -6.16 -11.82 25.83
C LEU A 17 -6.02 -12.66 27.12
N PRO A 18 -6.44 -13.96 27.17
CA PRO A 18 -6.28 -14.76 28.40
C PRO A 18 -4.82 -14.82 28.87
N ARG A 19 -3.90 -15.10 27.95
CA ARG A 19 -2.46 -15.23 28.26
C ARG A 19 -1.87 -13.92 28.75
N ALA A 20 -2.27 -12.79 28.17
CA ALA A 20 -1.84 -11.47 28.62
C ALA A 20 -2.33 -11.19 30.05
N LEU A 21 -3.63 -11.38 30.30
CA LEU A 21 -4.23 -11.11 31.61
C LEU A 21 -3.72 -12.06 32.71
N GLU A 22 -3.47 -13.33 32.40
CA GLU A 22 -2.80 -14.25 33.34
C GLU A 22 -1.41 -13.76 33.74
N GLY A 23 -0.61 -13.26 32.79
CA GLY A 23 0.70 -12.68 33.08
C GLY A 23 0.64 -11.41 33.97
N LEU A 24 -0.44 -10.64 33.83
CA LEU A 24 -0.73 -9.50 34.71
C LEU A 24 -1.18 -9.95 36.12
N LEU A 25 -2.04 -10.97 36.20
CA LEU A 25 -2.50 -11.53 37.47
C LEU A 25 -1.36 -12.19 38.27
N ALA A 26 -0.35 -12.71 37.59
CA ALA A 26 0.84 -13.32 38.16
C ALA A 26 1.91 -12.31 38.65
N GLN A 27 1.62 -11.00 38.66
CA GLN A 27 2.58 -10.00 39.16
C GLN A 27 2.71 -10.04 40.68
N ASP A 28 3.95 -10.00 41.18
CA ASP A 28 4.25 -9.98 42.62
C ASP A 28 3.78 -8.69 43.32
N LEU A 29 3.55 -7.62 42.55
CA LEU A 29 2.98 -6.37 43.03
C LEU A 29 1.46 -6.54 43.14
N ALA A 30 0.88 -6.34 44.33
CA ALA A 30 -0.57 -6.42 44.51
C ALA A 30 -1.30 -5.12 44.12
N ASP A 31 -0.63 -3.97 44.26
CA ASP A 31 -1.23 -2.65 44.14
C ASP A 31 -1.24 -2.11 42.70
N TRP A 32 -2.06 -2.75 41.86
CA TRP A 32 -2.35 -2.30 40.50
C TRP A 32 -3.85 -2.46 40.19
N THR A 33 -4.31 -1.69 39.20
CA THR A 33 -5.62 -1.87 38.55
C THR A 33 -5.40 -1.90 37.04
N ALA A 34 -6.31 -2.54 36.30
CA ALA A 34 -6.20 -2.58 34.85
C ALA A 34 -7.52 -2.25 34.15
N LEU A 35 -7.39 -1.52 33.05
CA LEU A 35 -8.46 -1.26 32.12
C LEU A 35 -8.20 -2.07 30.85
N VAL A 36 -9.06 -3.04 30.57
CA VAL A 36 -9.15 -3.68 29.26
C VAL A 36 -9.93 -2.74 28.36
N LEU A 37 -9.28 -2.25 27.30
CA LEU A 37 -9.80 -1.22 26.42
C LEU A 37 -10.15 -1.85 25.07
N ASP A 38 -11.41 -2.22 24.89
CA ASP A 38 -11.90 -2.80 23.64
C ASP A 38 -12.25 -1.70 22.65
N ASP A 39 -11.42 -1.53 21.62
CA ASP A 39 -11.57 -0.53 20.57
C ASP A 39 -12.57 -0.96 19.49
N GLY A 40 -13.73 -1.49 19.92
CA GLY A 40 -14.81 -1.93 19.04
C GLY A 40 -14.47 -3.19 18.24
N SER A 41 -13.95 -4.23 18.90
CA SER A 41 -13.68 -5.54 18.27
C SER A 41 -14.91 -6.09 17.54
N PRO A 42 -14.74 -6.69 16.33
CA PRO A 42 -15.86 -7.31 15.62
C PRO A 42 -16.56 -8.42 16.41
N ASP A 43 -15.79 -9.20 17.18
CA ASP A 43 -16.30 -10.17 18.16
C ASP A 43 -16.14 -9.65 19.59
N ALA A 44 -17.04 -8.73 19.96
CA ALA A 44 -17.08 -8.15 21.29
C ALA A 44 -17.39 -9.18 22.40
N ALA A 45 -18.16 -10.23 22.08
CA ALA A 45 -18.54 -11.26 23.06
C ALA A 45 -17.32 -12.05 23.53
N ALA A 46 -16.41 -12.40 22.61
CA ALA A 46 -15.18 -13.09 22.98
C ALA A 46 -14.30 -12.29 23.95
N VAL A 47 -14.23 -10.96 23.82
CA VAL A 47 -13.50 -10.10 24.77
C VAL A 47 -14.19 -10.09 26.14
N ASP A 48 -15.52 -9.94 26.14
CA ASP A 48 -16.36 -9.96 27.35
C ASP A 48 -16.18 -11.24 28.17
N ASP A 49 -16.24 -12.39 27.49
CA ASP A 49 -16.17 -13.71 28.11
C ASP A 49 -14.83 -13.95 28.80
N VAL A 50 -13.73 -13.51 28.17
CA VAL A 50 -12.38 -13.60 28.76
C VAL A 50 -12.28 -12.76 30.03
N VAL A 51 -12.69 -11.48 29.98
CA VAL A 51 -12.55 -10.58 31.12
C VAL A 51 -13.43 -11.00 32.29
N ARG A 52 -14.70 -11.35 32.02
CA ARG A 52 -15.63 -11.81 33.06
C ARG A 52 -15.24 -13.18 33.62
N GLY A 53 -14.71 -14.07 32.78
CA GLY A 53 -14.29 -15.41 33.18
C GLY A 53 -13.16 -15.43 34.21
N LEU A 54 -12.28 -14.42 34.20
CA LEU A 54 -11.21 -14.29 35.20
C LEU A 54 -11.71 -13.80 36.57
N GLY A 55 -12.83 -13.06 36.62
CA GLY A 55 -13.48 -12.66 37.87
C GLY A 55 -12.68 -11.77 38.82
N ASP A 56 -11.50 -11.25 38.41
CA ASP A 56 -10.65 -10.41 39.26
C ASP A 56 -11.18 -8.96 39.29
N PRO A 57 -11.51 -8.40 40.47
CA PRO A 57 -12.10 -7.06 40.58
C PRO A 57 -11.15 -5.91 40.19
N ARG A 58 -9.84 -6.18 40.04
CA ARG A 58 -8.87 -5.19 39.56
C ARG A 58 -8.96 -4.98 38.05
N LEU A 59 -9.59 -5.90 37.32
CA LEU A 59 -9.80 -5.83 35.87
C LEU A 59 -11.15 -5.17 35.58
N ARG A 60 -11.13 -4.10 34.78
CA ARG A 60 -12.35 -3.43 34.30
C ARG A 60 -12.33 -3.36 32.80
N LEU A 61 -13.45 -3.71 32.16
CA LEU A 61 -13.62 -3.58 30.72
C LEU A 61 -14.24 -2.21 30.37
N LEU A 62 -13.60 -1.48 29.46
CA LEU A 62 -14.14 -0.30 28.83
C LEU A 62 -14.22 -0.56 27.32
N ARG A 63 -15.45 -0.58 26.79
CA ARG A 63 -15.71 -0.83 25.36
C ARG A 63 -16.07 0.46 24.63
N ARG A 64 -15.47 0.64 23.47
CA ARG A 64 -15.88 1.64 22.47
C ARG A 64 -16.91 1.04 21.50
N PRO A 65 -17.86 1.86 21.00
CA PRO A 65 -18.86 1.39 20.04
C PRO A 65 -18.26 1.10 18.65
N ALA A 66 -17.12 1.71 18.32
CA ALA A 66 -16.44 1.53 17.05
C ALA A 66 -14.93 1.79 17.21
N ASN A 67 -14.15 1.24 16.28
CA ASN A 67 -12.71 1.39 16.25
C ASN A 67 -12.27 2.82 15.97
N ARG A 68 -11.53 3.44 16.91
CA ARG A 68 -10.98 4.80 16.79
C ARG A 68 -9.45 4.85 16.76
N GLY A 69 -8.80 3.68 16.85
CA GLY A 69 -7.36 3.53 16.77
C GLY A 69 -6.68 3.55 18.14
N LEU A 70 -5.40 3.13 18.11
CA LEU A 70 -4.61 2.90 19.32
C LEU A 70 -4.52 4.16 20.20
N GLY A 71 -4.22 5.31 19.60
CA GLY A 71 -4.07 6.57 20.35
C GLY A 71 -5.34 6.97 21.10
N ALA A 72 -6.49 6.99 20.41
CA ALA A 72 -7.78 7.31 21.03
C ALA A 72 -8.16 6.30 22.13
N THR A 73 -7.83 5.02 21.93
CA THR A 73 -8.05 3.95 22.91
C THR A 73 -7.22 4.17 24.17
N LEU A 74 -5.91 4.37 24.04
CA LEU A 74 -5.02 4.63 25.17
C LEU A 74 -5.38 5.94 25.89
N ASN A 75 -5.76 6.98 25.14
CA ASN A 75 -6.27 8.24 25.66
C ASN A 75 -7.50 8.03 26.57
N SER A 76 -8.50 7.26 26.15
CA SER A 76 -9.64 6.94 27.05
C SER A 76 -9.22 6.17 28.30
N GLY A 77 -8.19 5.33 28.19
CA GLY A 77 -7.63 4.65 29.35
C GLY A 77 -6.99 5.64 30.33
N LEU A 78 -6.17 6.58 29.82
CA LEU A 78 -5.55 7.63 30.61
C LEU A 78 -6.58 8.53 31.31
N ASP A 79 -7.74 8.80 30.68
CA ASP A 79 -8.82 9.59 31.29
C ASP A 79 -9.57 8.85 32.41
N ALA A 80 -9.61 7.52 32.33
CA ALA A 80 -10.35 6.67 33.25
C ALA A 80 -9.49 6.12 34.41
N LEU A 81 -8.17 6.27 34.33
CA LEU A 81 -7.23 5.89 35.38
C LEU A 81 -7.11 7.00 36.44
N ASP A 82 -7.02 6.60 37.71
CA ASP A 82 -6.77 7.49 38.86
C ASP A 82 -5.46 7.08 39.58
N THR A 83 -4.45 6.73 38.79
CA THR A 83 -3.16 6.22 39.27
C THR A 83 -2.02 7.16 38.89
N PRO A 84 -0.97 7.31 39.72
CA PRO A 84 0.14 8.20 39.44
C PRO A 84 1.05 7.69 38.31
N LEU A 85 1.04 6.38 38.07
CA LEU A 85 1.83 5.70 37.05
C LEU A 85 0.91 4.92 36.11
N VAL A 86 1.34 4.76 34.86
CA VAL A 86 0.66 3.96 33.85
C VAL A 86 1.63 2.99 33.18
N ALA A 87 1.19 1.76 32.94
CA ALA A 87 1.90 0.72 32.18
C ALA A 87 0.99 0.17 31.07
N TYR A 88 1.58 -0.48 30.08
CA TYR A 88 0.84 -0.94 28.89
C TYR A 88 1.07 -2.42 28.65
N LEU A 89 -0.02 -3.18 28.49
CA LEU A 89 0.03 -4.60 28.17
C LEU A 89 -0.89 -4.86 26.97
N PRO A 90 -0.39 -4.78 25.73
CA PRO A 90 -1.16 -5.19 24.55
C PRO A 90 -1.73 -6.60 24.72
N ALA A 91 -2.95 -6.83 24.20
CA ALA A 91 -3.65 -8.11 24.36
C ALA A 91 -2.89 -9.32 23.79
N ASP A 92 -1.99 -9.08 22.83
CA ASP A 92 -1.14 -10.09 22.21
C ASP A 92 0.20 -10.33 22.92
N ASP A 93 0.52 -9.59 23.99
CA ASP A 93 1.83 -9.63 24.65
C ASP A 93 1.79 -10.25 26.06
N CYS A 94 2.96 -10.45 26.68
CA CYS A 94 3.08 -11.10 27.98
C CYS A 94 4.09 -10.45 28.92
N TRP A 95 3.78 -10.50 30.21
CA TRP A 95 4.70 -10.13 31.28
C TRP A 95 5.13 -11.34 32.10
N SER A 96 6.39 -11.36 32.52
CA SER A 96 6.89 -12.29 33.53
C SER A 96 6.62 -11.73 34.94
N PRO A 97 6.59 -12.57 35.98
CA PRO A 97 6.54 -12.10 37.36
C PRO A 97 7.64 -11.06 37.65
N GLY A 98 7.27 -10.02 38.40
CA GLY A 98 8.16 -8.92 38.79
C GLY A 98 8.38 -7.82 37.73
N HIS A 99 7.69 -7.87 36.58
CA HIS A 99 7.76 -6.83 35.54
C HIS A 99 7.38 -5.45 36.07
N LEU A 100 6.20 -5.32 36.69
CA LEU A 100 5.73 -4.05 37.25
C LEU A 100 6.68 -3.52 38.33
N ALA A 101 7.11 -4.40 39.25
CA ALA A 101 8.04 -4.02 40.31
C ALA A 101 9.40 -3.52 39.77
N ALA A 102 9.88 -4.08 38.66
CA ALA A 102 11.11 -3.64 38.02
C ALA A 102 10.98 -2.23 37.43
N LEU A 103 9.87 -1.95 36.74
CA LEU A 103 9.59 -0.62 36.18
C LEU A 103 9.39 0.44 37.27
N LEU A 104 8.57 0.13 38.28
CA LEU A 104 8.27 1.05 39.37
C LEU A 104 9.51 1.43 40.19
N ARG A 105 10.48 0.52 40.33
CA ARG A 105 11.76 0.82 40.99
C ARG A 105 12.55 1.91 40.27
N ARG A 106 12.46 2.01 38.94
CA ARG A 106 13.08 3.10 38.17
C ARG A 106 12.25 4.38 38.26
N LEU A 107 10.92 4.27 38.20
CA LEU A 107 10.00 5.40 38.39
C LEU A 107 9.95 5.92 39.84
N ALA A 108 10.66 5.31 40.79
CA ALA A 108 10.88 5.89 42.12
C ALA A 108 11.92 7.03 42.08
N GLU A 109 12.79 7.06 41.07
CA GLU A 109 13.74 8.15 40.85
C GLU A 109 12.98 9.41 40.36
N PRO A 110 13.11 10.57 41.03
CA PRO A 110 12.28 11.74 40.74
C PRO A 110 12.41 12.29 39.30
N ASP A 111 13.58 12.15 38.69
CA ASP A 111 13.91 12.64 37.34
C ASP A 111 13.53 11.65 36.21
N VAL A 112 13.14 10.42 36.57
CA VAL A 112 12.69 9.40 35.62
C VAL A 112 11.22 9.58 35.32
N VAL A 113 10.91 9.82 34.05
CA VAL A 113 9.53 9.99 33.53
C VAL A 113 9.04 8.74 32.81
N LEU A 114 9.95 7.97 32.21
CA LEU A 114 9.67 6.74 31.46
C LEU A 114 10.65 5.65 31.91
N ALA A 115 10.13 4.49 32.29
CA ALA A 115 10.93 3.30 32.58
C ALA A 115 10.71 2.24 31.51
N ARG A 116 11.78 1.51 31.17
CA ARG A 116 11.76 0.50 30.11
C ARG A 116 12.39 -0.82 30.57
N SER A 117 11.69 -1.92 30.32
CA SER A 117 12.20 -3.28 30.43
C SER A 117 12.80 -3.78 29.12
N GLY A 118 13.76 -4.69 29.20
CA GLY A 118 14.17 -5.49 28.04
C GLY A 118 13.06 -6.46 27.60
N LEU A 119 13.13 -6.90 26.33
CA LEU A 119 12.30 -7.98 25.80
C LEU A 119 13.05 -9.32 25.95
N ALA A 120 12.36 -10.33 26.47
CA ALA A 120 12.86 -11.71 26.47
C ALA A 120 12.82 -12.29 25.06
N GLU A 121 11.71 -12.08 24.37
CA GLU A 121 11.54 -12.43 22.97
C GLU A 121 10.66 -11.39 22.26
N PRO A 122 11.01 -10.99 21.03
CA PRO A 122 12.32 -11.09 20.40
C PRO A 122 13.37 -10.19 21.09
N SER A 123 14.51 -10.78 21.45
CA SER A 123 15.65 -10.00 21.95
C SER A 123 16.21 -9.08 20.86
N GLY A 124 16.82 -7.97 21.26
CA GLY A 124 17.47 -7.04 20.33
C GLY A 124 16.54 -6.24 19.42
N THR A 125 15.26 -6.12 19.75
CA THR A 125 14.35 -5.21 19.02
C THR A 125 14.84 -3.77 19.16
N ALA A 126 15.09 -3.12 18.03
CA ALA A 126 15.75 -1.82 17.97
C ALA A 126 14.87 -0.63 18.40
N TYR A 127 13.58 -0.86 18.62
CA TYR A 127 12.60 0.16 18.92
C TYR A 127 11.69 -0.31 20.06
N GLU A 128 11.27 0.61 20.93
CA GLU A 128 10.43 0.29 22.08
C GLU A 128 9.02 -0.14 21.67
N GLN A 129 8.48 -1.10 22.42
CA GLN A 129 7.10 -1.54 22.36
C GLN A 129 6.33 -1.13 23.62
N LEU A 130 5.01 -1.04 23.50
CA LEU A 130 4.10 -0.75 24.62
C LEU A 130 4.36 -1.67 25.82
N VAL A 131 4.47 -2.99 25.58
CA VAL A 131 4.67 -4.02 26.61
C VAL A 131 5.90 -3.78 27.51
N GLN A 132 6.87 -2.99 27.06
CA GLN A 132 8.12 -2.79 27.78
C GLN A 132 8.06 -1.69 28.85
N VAL A 133 7.07 -0.79 28.79
CA VAL A 133 7.22 0.52 29.43
C VAL A 133 6.14 0.82 30.45
N ALA A 134 6.54 1.64 31.42
CA ALA A 134 5.64 2.39 32.28
C ALA A 134 6.15 3.83 32.41
N HIS A 135 5.25 4.77 32.63
CA HIS A 135 5.60 6.18 32.82
C HIS A 135 4.75 6.86 33.88
N ARG A 136 5.20 8.03 34.34
CA ARG A 136 4.39 8.90 35.20
C ARG A 136 3.26 9.50 34.38
N VAL A 137 2.06 9.57 34.94
CA VAL A 137 0.95 10.24 34.25
C VAL A 137 1.31 11.72 34.06
N THR A 138 1.18 12.19 32.82
CA THR A 138 1.42 13.58 32.42
C THR A 138 0.18 14.14 31.72
N THR A 139 0.24 15.40 31.32
CA THR A 139 -0.75 16.02 30.44
C THR A 139 -0.61 15.62 28.96
N ASP A 140 0.40 14.82 28.60
CA ASP A 140 0.57 14.35 27.23
C ASP A 140 -0.48 13.36 26.83
N ARG A 141 -0.85 13.42 25.56
CA ARG A 141 -1.79 12.52 24.93
C ARG A 141 -1.11 11.77 23.81
N TRP A 142 -1.59 10.56 23.59
CA TRP A 142 -1.26 9.79 22.40
C TRP A 142 -1.82 10.52 21.19
N THR A 143 -1.00 10.59 20.12
CA THR A 143 -1.47 11.06 18.82
C THR A 143 -2.60 10.17 18.34
N GLU A 144 -3.74 10.77 18.00
CA GLU A 144 -4.88 10.02 17.49
C GLU A 144 -4.78 9.83 15.98
N ARG A 145 -5.44 8.78 15.47
CA ARG A 145 -5.43 8.41 14.04
C ARG A 145 -5.64 9.58 13.06
N PRO A 146 -6.56 10.55 13.30
CA PRO A 146 -6.74 11.68 12.38
C PRO A 146 -5.51 12.60 12.24
N GLU A 147 -4.64 12.61 13.25
CA GLU A 147 -3.40 13.38 13.25
C GLU A 147 -2.28 12.61 12.57
N LEU A 148 -2.06 11.35 12.97
CA LEU A 148 -1.07 10.44 12.38
C LEU A 148 -1.33 9.00 12.86
N GLU A 149 -1.31 8.06 11.92
CA GLU A 149 -1.25 6.63 12.19
C GLU A 149 0.17 6.11 11.84
N SER A 150 0.86 5.54 12.84
CA SER A 150 2.23 5.05 12.67
C SER A 150 2.58 3.88 13.58
N ASP A 151 3.53 3.04 13.19
CA ASP A 151 4.13 2.03 14.06
C ASP A 151 5.26 2.60 14.94
N ASP A 152 5.70 3.83 14.66
CA ASP A 152 6.66 4.57 15.47
C ASP A 152 5.99 5.17 16.72
N LEU A 153 6.08 4.45 17.85
CA LEU A 153 5.54 4.90 19.13
C LEU A 153 6.27 6.14 19.69
N GLY A 154 7.48 6.46 19.21
CA GLY A 154 8.19 7.70 19.53
C GLY A 154 7.41 8.91 19.08
N ARG A 155 7.04 8.92 17.79
CA ARG A 155 6.19 9.95 17.17
C ARG A 155 4.80 10.02 17.81
N LEU A 156 4.24 8.87 18.21
CA LEU A 156 2.90 8.83 18.80
C LEU A 156 2.84 9.29 20.26
N MET A 157 3.91 9.09 21.06
CA MET A 157 3.92 9.46 22.48
C MET A 157 5.33 9.65 23.08
N TRP A 158 6.27 8.72 22.86
CA TRP A 158 7.46 8.64 23.71
C TRP A 158 8.38 9.85 23.64
N ASP A 159 8.45 10.54 22.50
CA ASP A 159 9.30 11.72 22.38
C ASP A 159 8.77 12.90 23.20
N ARG A 160 7.43 13.01 23.38
CA ARG A 160 6.83 14.01 24.28
C ARG A 160 7.14 13.75 25.74
N LEU A 161 7.18 12.47 26.13
CA LEU A 161 7.57 12.07 27.48
C LEU A 161 9.06 12.33 27.73
N ARG A 162 9.93 11.96 26.78
CA ARG A 162 11.39 12.20 26.89
C ARG A 162 11.74 13.67 26.97
N ALA A 163 10.96 14.54 26.35
CA ALA A 163 11.14 15.98 26.49
C ALA A 163 10.92 16.49 27.94
N ARG A 164 10.27 15.71 28.82
CA ARG A 164 10.01 16.07 30.22
C ARG A 164 11.02 15.55 31.22
N GLY A 165 11.87 14.59 30.85
CA GLY A 165 12.81 13.98 31.80
C GLY A 165 13.49 12.74 31.26
N ARG A 166 14.18 12.02 32.16
CA ARG A 166 15.03 10.90 31.78
C ARG A 166 14.23 9.62 31.55
N THR A 167 14.66 8.83 30.57
CA THR A 167 14.26 7.41 30.42
C THR A 167 15.25 6.52 31.17
N ALA A 168 14.76 5.53 31.92
CA ALA A 168 15.61 4.61 32.66
C ALA A 168 15.31 3.13 32.34
N ASP A 169 16.36 2.37 32.07
CA ASP A 169 16.28 0.94 31.84
C ASP A 169 16.28 0.14 33.15
N THR A 170 15.48 -0.93 33.22
CA THR A 170 15.47 -1.85 34.36
C THR A 170 16.69 -2.77 34.40
N GLY A 171 17.42 -2.89 33.28
CA GLY A 171 18.52 -3.85 33.11
C GLY A 171 18.07 -5.32 33.06
N ARG A 172 16.76 -5.60 33.02
CA ARG A 172 16.19 -6.95 33.00
C ARG A 172 15.22 -7.11 31.84
N ALA A 173 15.19 -8.29 31.25
CA ALA A 173 14.12 -8.70 30.34
C ALA A 173 12.98 -9.33 31.14
N THR A 174 11.81 -8.70 31.15
CA THR A 174 10.65 -9.12 31.97
C THR A 174 9.32 -9.13 31.21
N CYS A 175 9.38 -9.01 29.89
CA CYS A 175 8.22 -9.03 29.02
C CYS A 175 8.58 -9.64 27.67
N SER A 176 7.58 -10.18 26.97
CA SER A 176 7.70 -10.69 25.61
C SER A 176 6.76 -9.94 24.70
N TRP A 177 7.30 -9.47 23.58
CA TRP A 177 6.54 -8.91 22.48
C TRP A 177 6.31 -10.06 21.50
N THR A 178 5.08 -10.54 21.43
CA THR A 178 4.77 -11.71 20.59
C THR A 178 5.09 -11.37 19.13
N ARG A 179 5.27 -12.35 18.25
CA ARG A 179 5.37 -12.08 16.79
C ARG A 179 4.33 -12.91 16.07
N HIS A 180 3.44 -12.25 15.34
CA HIS A 180 2.46 -12.93 14.50
C HIS A 180 1.99 -12.06 13.33
N PRO A 181 1.40 -12.62 12.27
CA PRO A 181 0.96 -11.86 11.09
C PRO A 181 -0.14 -10.82 11.37
N GLY A 182 -0.93 -11.05 12.44
CA GLY A 182 -2.05 -10.20 12.85
C GLY A 182 -1.64 -8.93 13.60
N GLN A 183 -0.35 -8.72 13.86
CA GLN A 183 0.11 -7.58 14.65
C GLN A 183 -0.14 -6.24 13.98
N ARG A 184 -0.39 -5.21 14.79
CA ARG A 184 -0.57 -3.84 14.32
C ARG A 184 0.65 -3.34 13.56
N SER A 185 1.85 -3.50 14.11
CA SER A 185 3.09 -3.09 13.45
C SER A 185 3.31 -3.84 12.14
N ALA A 186 2.98 -5.13 12.07
CA ALA A 186 3.05 -5.91 10.84
C ALA A 186 2.05 -5.42 9.79
N ALA A 187 0.84 -5.01 10.21
CA ALA A 187 -0.15 -4.43 9.30
C ALA A 187 0.28 -3.09 8.71
N LEU A 188 1.04 -2.30 9.46
CA LEU A 188 1.52 -0.97 9.06
C LEU A 188 2.75 -1.04 8.15
N ARG A 189 3.65 -1.98 8.43
CA ARG A 189 4.98 -2.06 7.83
C ARG A 189 5.01 -2.80 6.50
N GLU A 190 5.57 -2.17 5.49
CA GLU A 190 5.68 -2.77 4.15
C GLU A 190 6.63 -3.97 4.15
N SER A 191 7.65 -3.95 5.00
CA SER A 191 8.55 -5.09 5.25
C SER A 191 7.88 -6.36 5.76
N ARG A 192 6.61 -6.27 6.17
CA ARG A 192 5.83 -7.38 6.72
C ARG A 192 4.60 -7.70 5.88
N ASP A 193 4.63 -7.33 4.60
CA ASP A 193 3.47 -7.39 3.69
C ASP A 193 2.28 -6.55 4.18
N GLY A 194 2.53 -5.57 5.05
CA GLY A 194 1.58 -4.55 5.46
C GLY A 194 1.55 -3.36 4.49
N GLY A 195 1.18 -2.21 5.04
CA GLY A 195 1.05 -0.92 4.34
C GLY A 195 -0.31 -0.28 4.60
N LEU A 196 -0.49 0.93 4.08
CA LEU A 196 -1.69 1.75 4.25
C LEU A 196 -3.00 0.97 4.01
N ASN A 197 -3.09 0.26 2.89
CA ASN A 197 -4.32 -0.43 2.50
C ASN A 197 -4.57 -1.72 3.28
N VAL A 198 -3.51 -2.45 3.66
CA VAL A 198 -3.61 -3.63 4.54
C VAL A 198 -4.07 -3.20 5.92
N PHE A 199 -3.47 -2.15 6.47
CA PHE A 199 -3.88 -1.55 7.73
C PHE A 199 -5.34 -1.11 7.69
N ARG A 200 -5.73 -0.31 6.69
CA ARG A 200 -7.11 0.17 6.50
C ARG A 200 -8.10 -0.99 6.49
N SER A 201 -7.87 -2.01 5.68
CA SER A 201 -8.78 -3.15 5.53
C SER A 201 -8.89 -3.98 6.81
N ARG A 202 -7.77 -4.23 7.50
CA ARG A 202 -7.73 -4.98 8.77
C ARG A 202 -8.49 -4.25 9.87
N TYR A 203 -8.24 -2.96 10.04
CA TYR A 203 -8.83 -2.14 11.09
C TYR A 203 -10.16 -1.47 10.71
N ARG A 204 -10.72 -1.82 9.54
CA ARG A 204 -12.00 -1.30 9.02
C ARG A 204 -12.06 0.25 9.01
N VAL A 205 -10.93 0.89 8.70
CA VAL A 205 -10.81 2.35 8.70
C VAL A 205 -11.50 2.93 7.47
N ARG A 206 -12.40 3.89 7.68
CA ARG A 206 -13.19 4.50 6.59
C ARG A 206 -12.67 5.86 6.18
N GLU A 207 -12.04 6.55 7.11
CA GLU A 207 -11.58 7.92 6.97
C GLU A 207 -10.23 7.98 6.23
N PRO A 208 -9.92 9.09 5.55
CA PRO A 208 -8.59 9.34 5.00
C PRO A 208 -7.56 9.41 6.13
N LEU A 209 -6.37 8.87 5.88
CA LEU A 209 -5.29 8.76 6.86
C LEU A 209 -4.14 9.71 6.56
N ARG A 210 -3.53 10.21 7.64
CA ARG A 210 -2.11 10.59 7.64
C ARG A 210 -1.33 9.40 8.16
N PHE A 211 -0.53 8.81 7.30
CA PHE A 211 0.06 7.50 7.54
C PHE A 211 1.58 7.58 7.39
N ALA A 212 2.30 7.00 8.34
CA ALA A 212 3.75 6.84 8.23
C ALA A 212 4.19 5.51 8.83
N SER A 213 4.87 4.68 8.03
CA SER A 213 5.52 3.48 8.54
C SER A 213 7.01 3.75 8.78
N SER A 214 7.58 3.14 9.83
CA SER A 214 9.02 3.20 10.16
C SER A 214 9.93 2.66 9.06
N ASP A 215 9.40 1.79 8.20
CA ASP A 215 10.06 1.27 7.00
C ASP A 215 9.32 1.58 5.71
N GLY A 216 8.37 2.51 5.76
CA GLY A 216 7.61 2.93 4.61
C GLY A 216 7.85 4.40 4.25
N GLY A 217 7.00 4.93 3.38
CA GLY A 217 6.88 6.35 3.12
C GLY A 217 5.83 7.00 4.03
N GLU A 218 5.76 8.33 3.93
CA GLU A 218 4.64 9.09 4.48
C GLU A 218 3.58 9.30 3.41
N VAL A 219 2.31 9.19 3.81
CA VAL A 219 1.15 9.44 2.94
C VAL A 219 0.17 10.33 3.68
N ASP A 220 -0.18 11.46 3.09
CA ASP A 220 -1.29 12.32 3.55
C ASP A 220 -2.45 12.21 2.56
N GLU A 221 -3.37 11.28 2.83
CA GLU A 221 -4.59 11.12 2.03
C GLU A 221 -5.59 12.26 2.22
N VAL A 222 -5.50 12.96 3.35
CA VAL A 222 -6.31 14.15 3.59
C VAL A 222 -5.91 15.20 2.56
N ALA A 223 -4.63 15.49 2.41
CA ALA A 223 -4.15 16.43 1.40
C ALA A 223 -4.32 15.90 -0.04
N ARG A 224 -3.83 14.67 -0.32
CA ARG A 224 -3.80 14.08 -1.67
C ARG A 224 -5.19 14.04 -2.31
N TYR A 225 -6.20 13.63 -1.55
CA TYR A 225 -7.54 13.42 -2.09
C TYR A 225 -8.52 14.56 -1.81
N ALA A 226 -8.08 15.67 -1.22
CA ALA A 226 -8.94 16.82 -0.88
C ALA A 226 -9.78 17.29 -2.09
N ARG A 227 -9.13 17.47 -3.24
CA ARG A 227 -9.76 17.98 -4.47
C ARG A 227 -10.81 17.02 -5.06
N PHE A 228 -10.66 15.71 -4.83
CA PHE A 228 -11.62 14.73 -5.31
C PHE A 228 -12.81 14.61 -4.37
N ARG A 229 -12.57 14.67 -3.04
CA ARG A 229 -13.64 14.69 -2.03
C ARG A 229 -14.56 15.90 -2.16
N SER A 230 -14.01 17.07 -2.49
CA SER A 230 -14.78 18.31 -2.58
C SER A 230 -15.66 18.43 -3.84
N ARG A 231 -15.45 17.57 -4.85
CA ARG A 231 -16.25 17.56 -6.07
C ARG A 231 -17.59 16.87 -5.83
N SER A 232 -18.61 17.32 -6.57
CA SER A 232 -19.92 16.66 -6.64
C SER A 232 -20.03 15.87 -7.93
N TYR A 233 -20.61 14.68 -7.85
CA TYR A 233 -20.82 13.76 -8.97
C TYR A 233 -22.30 13.37 -9.02
N PRO A 234 -23.19 14.25 -9.51
CA PRO A 234 -24.62 13.96 -9.55
C PRO A 234 -24.91 12.83 -10.55
N PRO A 235 -25.79 11.88 -10.21
CA PRO A 235 -26.17 10.81 -11.14
C PRO A 235 -26.92 11.38 -12.35
N ALA A 236 -26.69 10.79 -13.51
CA ALA A 236 -27.43 11.08 -14.74
C ALA A 236 -28.65 10.16 -14.86
N ALA A 237 -29.67 10.60 -15.61
CA ALA A 237 -30.89 9.79 -15.82
C ALA A 237 -30.60 8.48 -16.57
N ASP A 238 -29.58 8.45 -17.42
CA ASP A 238 -29.05 7.29 -18.15
C ASP A 238 -27.77 6.73 -17.51
N GLY A 239 -27.53 7.08 -16.23
CA GLY A 239 -26.39 6.66 -15.45
C GLY A 239 -26.53 5.23 -14.94
N LEU A 240 -25.59 4.37 -15.30
CA LEU A 240 -25.44 3.01 -14.76
C LEU A 240 -25.11 2.98 -13.26
N SER A 241 -25.60 1.95 -12.57
CA SER A 241 -25.15 1.46 -11.27
C SER A 241 -24.04 0.41 -11.47
N VAL A 242 -22.81 0.76 -11.11
CA VAL A 242 -21.61 -0.08 -11.31
C VAL A 242 -21.11 -0.61 -9.97
N LEU A 243 -21.08 -1.93 -9.82
CA LEU A 243 -20.43 -2.59 -8.69
C LEU A 243 -18.95 -2.85 -9.02
N VAL A 244 -18.05 -2.13 -8.36
CA VAL A 244 -16.60 -2.35 -8.46
C VAL A 244 -16.20 -3.46 -7.48
N VAL A 245 -15.57 -4.53 -7.98
CA VAL A 245 -15.20 -5.70 -7.16
C VAL A 245 -13.69 -5.92 -7.16
N GLY A 246 -13.11 -6.21 -6.00
CA GLY A 246 -11.72 -6.64 -5.85
C GLY A 246 -10.80 -5.57 -5.27
N GLU A 247 -9.89 -5.03 -6.08
CA GLU A 247 -8.97 -3.96 -5.68
C GLU A 247 -8.71 -2.98 -6.84
N LEU A 248 -8.32 -1.76 -6.50
CA LEU A 248 -7.79 -0.77 -7.43
C LEU A 248 -6.28 -0.72 -7.27
N ALA A 249 -5.55 -0.32 -8.30
CA ALA A 249 -4.09 -0.25 -8.24
C ALA A 249 -3.60 1.16 -7.82
N LEU A 250 -2.58 1.71 -8.50
CA LEU A 250 -1.87 2.92 -8.05
C LEU A 250 -2.72 4.21 -8.11
N ASN A 251 -3.67 4.26 -9.05
CA ASN A 251 -4.50 5.44 -9.34
C ASN A 251 -5.98 5.14 -9.07
N PRO A 252 -6.39 4.90 -7.81
CA PRO A 252 -7.74 4.44 -7.48
C PRO A 252 -8.82 5.48 -7.83
N GLU A 253 -8.51 6.77 -7.71
CA GLU A 253 -9.43 7.87 -8.00
C GLU A 253 -9.82 7.98 -9.48
N ARG A 254 -9.15 7.25 -10.39
CA ARG A 254 -9.55 7.16 -11.80
C ARG A 254 -10.99 6.69 -12.00
N VAL A 255 -11.54 5.91 -11.05
CA VAL A 255 -12.93 5.46 -11.15
C VAL A 255 -13.92 6.64 -11.08
N LEU A 256 -13.54 7.76 -10.46
CA LEU A 256 -14.38 8.96 -10.39
C LEU A 256 -14.62 9.61 -11.76
N THR A 257 -13.83 9.28 -12.77
CA THR A 257 -14.09 9.67 -14.16
C THR A 257 -15.41 9.08 -14.68
N LEU A 258 -15.85 7.92 -14.16
CA LEU A 258 -17.19 7.36 -14.44
C LEU A 258 -18.27 8.10 -13.64
N ALA A 259 -18.01 8.43 -12.37
CA ALA A 259 -18.92 9.25 -11.57
C ALA A 259 -19.14 10.63 -12.19
N GLY A 260 -18.10 11.22 -12.80
CA GLY A 260 -18.18 12.46 -13.58
C GLY A 260 -19.06 12.39 -14.82
N ARG A 261 -19.37 11.18 -15.30
CA ARG A 261 -20.32 10.90 -16.40
C ARG A 261 -21.72 10.56 -15.89
N GLY A 262 -21.96 10.71 -14.58
CA GLY A 262 -23.26 10.47 -13.95
C GLY A 262 -23.53 9.02 -13.58
N HIS A 263 -22.51 8.16 -13.57
CA HIS A 263 -22.64 6.77 -13.10
C HIS A 263 -22.51 6.68 -11.57
N SER A 264 -23.30 5.80 -10.95
CA SER A 264 -23.19 5.51 -9.53
C SER A 264 -22.24 4.33 -9.32
N LEU A 265 -21.34 4.44 -8.34
CA LEU A 265 -20.32 3.43 -8.07
C LEU A 265 -20.50 2.88 -6.66
N THR A 266 -20.41 1.56 -6.50
CA THR A 266 -20.38 0.90 -5.19
C THR A 266 -19.22 -0.08 -5.14
N GLY A 267 -18.51 -0.17 -4.02
CA GLY A 267 -17.31 -1.00 -3.88
C GLY A 267 -17.52 -2.27 -3.08
N LEU A 268 -16.97 -3.39 -3.53
CA LEU A 268 -16.83 -4.64 -2.78
C LEU A 268 -15.37 -5.11 -2.83
N TRP A 269 -14.65 -4.97 -1.73
CA TRP A 269 -13.19 -5.07 -1.74
C TRP A 269 -12.64 -6.37 -1.16
N THR A 270 -11.50 -6.80 -1.70
CA THR A 270 -10.75 -7.93 -1.13
C THR A 270 -10.19 -7.59 0.24
N THR A 271 -10.25 -8.54 1.17
CA THR A 271 -9.63 -8.43 2.50
C THR A 271 -8.17 -8.85 2.50
N ASN A 272 -7.68 -9.36 1.38
CA ASN A 272 -6.33 -9.87 1.21
C ASN A 272 -5.57 -9.09 0.13
N GLY A 273 -5.71 -7.76 0.07
CA GLY A 273 -5.05 -6.92 -0.94
C GLY A 273 -3.51 -6.90 -0.82
N LEU A 274 -2.85 -6.41 -1.87
CA LEU A 274 -1.42 -6.05 -1.80
C LEU A 274 -1.26 -4.70 -1.10
N GLY A 275 -0.13 -4.48 -0.41
CA GLY A 275 0.17 -3.18 0.24
C GLY A 275 0.06 -1.98 -0.71
N ASP A 276 0.40 -2.18 -1.98
CA ASP A 276 0.46 -1.16 -3.02
C ASP A 276 -0.85 -1.09 -3.83
N SER A 277 -1.75 -2.06 -3.65
CA SER A 277 -3.11 -2.04 -4.21
C SER A 277 -4.04 -1.31 -3.24
N THR A 278 -4.87 -0.42 -3.77
CA THR A 278 -5.91 0.30 -3.04
C THR A 278 -7.17 -0.53 -2.92
N VAL A 279 -7.56 -0.86 -1.69
CA VAL A 279 -8.87 -1.42 -1.36
C VAL A 279 -9.67 -0.38 -0.59
N GLY A 280 -10.99 -0.38 -0.77
CA GLY A 280 -11.83 0.53 -0.03
C GLY A 280 -11.94 0.17 1.46
N PRO A 281 -12.49 1.08 2.29
CA PRO A 281 -13.13 2.35 1.90
C PRO A 281 -12.19 3.34 1.23
N LEU A 282 -12.62 3.94 0.12
CA LEU A 282 -11.74 4.80 -0.68
C LEU A 282 -11.62 6.19 -0.05
N PRO A 283 -10.39 6.72 0.13
CA PRO A 283 -10.12 7.97 0.86
C PRO A 283 -10.60 9.24 0.13
N PHE A 284 -11.06 9.12 -1.12
CA PHE A 284 -11.65 10.20 -1.90
C PHE A 284 -13.19 10.21 -1.90
N GLY A 285 -13.84 9.27 -1.21
CA GLY A 285 -15.30 9.18 -1.13
C GLY A 285 -15.96 8.77 -2.44
N HIS A 286 -17.27 9.04 -2.57
CA HIS A 286 -18.09 8.84 -3.78
C HIS A 286 -18.25 7.39 -4.28
N VAL A 287 -17.65 6.42 -3.59
CA VAL A 287 -17.81 4.99 -3.84
C VAL A 287 -18.16 4.31 -2.51
N PRO A 288 -19.44 4.29 -2.10
CA PRO A 288 -19.87 3.58 -0.90
C PRO A 288 -19.47 2.10 -0.93
N ASP A 289 -19.06 1.57 0.22
CA ASP A 289 -18.68 0.17 0.37
C ASP A 289 -19.90 -0.71 0.68
N LEU A 290 -20.01 -1.86 0.01
CA LEU A 290 -20.86 -2.95 0.46
C LEU A 290 -20.28 -3.58 1.72
N ASP A 291 -21.17 -4.10 2.56
CA ASP A 291 -20.78 -4.87 3.74
C ASP A 291 -20.14 -6.21 3.32
N ARG A 292 -18.84 -6.31 3.53
CA ARG A 292 -18.03 -7.49 3.19
C ARG A 292 -18.43 -8.74 3.95
N ASP A 293 -19.03 -8.61 5.14
CA ASP A 293 -19.41 -9.75 5.98
C ASP A 293 -20.72 -10.40 5.50
N ARG A 294 -21.53 -9.66 4.73
CA ARG A 294 -22.79 -10.11 4.13
C ARG A 294 -22.89 -9.80 2.63
N TRP A 295 -21.75 -9.80 1.95
CA TRP A 295 -21.63 -9.30 0.58
C TRP A 295 -22.64 -9.93 -0.38
N ARG A 296 -23.02 -11.20 -0.20
CA ARG A 296 -24.06 -11.84 -1.04
C ARG A 296 -25.42 -11.17 -0.93
N SER A 297 -25.92 -10.89 0.28
CA SER A 297 -27.20 -10.18 0.42
C SER A 297 -27.05 -8.73 -0.06
N ALA A 298 -25.92 -8.09 0.26
CA ALA A 298 -25.66 -6.71 -0.13
C ALA A 298 -25.61 -6.52 -1.66
N VAL A 299 -25.02 -7.44 -2.43
CA VAL A 299 -25.01 -7.40 -3.90
C VAL A 299 -26.40 -7.63 -4.47
N ALA A 300 -27.17 -8.57 -3.91
CA ALA A 300 -28.54 -8.84 -4.34
C ALA A 300 -29.46 -7.63 -4.07
N GLU A 301 -29.28 -6.94 -2.94
CA GLU A 301 -30.01 -5.72 -2.57
C GLU A 301 -29.62 -4.53 -3.45
N LEU A 302 -28.33 -4.40 -3.79
CA LEU A 302 -27.84 -3.34 -4.70
C LEU A 302 -28.40 -3.50 -6.11
N ALA A 303 -28.50 -4.75 -6.61
CA ALA A 303 -28.91 -5.08 -7.97
C ALA A 303 -28.22 -4.20 -9.04
N PRO A 304 -26.87 -4.26 -9.15
CA PRO A 304 -26.13 -3.38 -10.05
C PRO A 304 -26.44 -3.71 -11.53
N ASP A 305 -26.35 -2.70 -12.39
CA ASP A 305 -26.49 -2.89 -13.85
C ASP A 305 -25.30 -3.66 -14.42
N VAL A 306 -24.12 -3.49 -13.81
CA VAL A 306 -22.90 -4.18 -14.23
C VAL A 306 -21.94 -4.38 -13.06
N VAL A 307 -21.28 -5.53 -13.04
CA VAL A 307 -20.14 -5.82 -12.17
C VAL A 307 -18.85 -5.54 -12.93
N TRP A 308 -18.04 -4.62 -12.41
CA TRP A 308 -16.70 -4.34 -12.92
C TRP A 308 -15.65 -4.84 -11.92
N ALA A 309 -15.17 -6.06 -12.15
CA ALA A 309 -14.19 -6.71 -11.28
C ALA A 309 -12.76 -6.40 -11.73
N GLN A 310 -11.89 -6.07 -10.78
CA GLN A 310 -10.50 -5.65 -10.99
C GLN A 310 -9.64 -6.03 -9.75
N LEU A 311 -8.32 -6.09 -9.79
CA LEU A 311 -7.45 -5.88 -10.94
C LEU A 311 -6.39 -6.98 -11.06
N ASN A 312 -5.78 -7.39 -9.94
CA ASN A 312 -4.64 -8.30 -9.98
C ASN A 312 -4.98 -9.71 -9.47
N TRP A 313 -3.99 -10.59 -9.45
CA TRP A 313 -4.12 -11.98 -8.98
C TRP A 313 -4.77 -12.12 -7.59
N ARG A 314 -4.63 -11.13 -6.69
CA ARG A 314 -5.27 -11.11 -5.36
C ARG A 314 -6.78 -10.91 -5.37
N ALA A 315 -7.30 -10.27 -6.42
CA ALA A 315 -8.73 -10.08 -6.61
C ALA A 315 -9.41 -11.30 -7.23
N VAL A 316 -8.66 -12.19 -7.90
CA VAL A 316 -9.21 -13.34 -8.64
C VAL A 316 -10.17 -14.18 -7.78
N PRO A 317 -9.86 -14.58 -6.53
CA PRO A 317 -10.80 -15.38 -5.74
C PRO A 317 -12.12 -14.66 -5.43
N LEU A 318 -12.08 -13.36 -5.13
CA LEU A 318 -13.30 -12.59 -4.85
C LEU A 318 -14.11 -12.35 -6.12
N ALA A 319 -13.45 -11.96 -7.21
CA ALA A 319 -14.10 -11.75 -8.51
C ALA A 319 -14.79 -13.03 -9.01
N HIS A 320 -14.10 -14.17 -8.92
CA HIS A 320 -14.67 -15.48 -9.26
C HIS A 320 -15.85 -15.85 -8.35
N ALA A 321 -15.75 -15.60 -7.04
CA ALA A 321 -16.84 -15.86 -6.11
C ALA A 321 -18.09 -15.02 -6.42
N VAL A 322 -17.93 -13.75 -6.79
CA VAL A 322 -19.04 -12.87 -7.20
C VAL A 322 -19.65 -13.35 -8.50
N GLN A 323 -18.85 -13.61 -9.54
CA GLN A 323 -19.33 -14.13 -10.83
C GLN A 323 -20.09 -15.45 -10.67
N SER A 324 -19.59 -16.34 -9.81
CA SER A 324 -20.20 -17.64 -9.55
C SER A 324 -21.52 -17.54 -8.79
N ALA A 325 -21.63 -16.59 -7.86
CA ALA A 325 -22.84 -16.36 -7.06
C ALA A 325 -23.93 -15.61 -7.84
N PHE A 326 -23.55 -14.81 -8.82
CA PHE A 326 -24.45 -13.97 -9.62
C PHE A 326 -24.21 -14.14 -11.13
N PRO A 327 -24.37 -15.36 -11.68
CA PRO A 327 -24.07 -15.64 -13.09
C PRO A 327 -24.98 -14.90 -14.08
N GLN A 328 -26.07 -14.30 -13.60
CA GLN A 328 -27.02 -13.50 -14.38
C GLN A 328 -26.65 -12.01 -14.47
N LEU A 329 -25.72 -11.52 -13.64
CA LEU A 329 -25.31 -10.12 -13.68
C LEU A 329 -24.26 -9.91 -14.78
N PRO A 330 -24.38 -8.86 -15.60
CA PRO A 330 -23.34 -8.48 -16.56
C PRO A 330 -22.00 -8.31 -15.86
N PHE A 331 -20.96 -8.97 -16.36
CA PHE A 331 -19.68 -9.09 -15.67
C PHE A 331 -18.51 -8.73 -16.59
N VAL A 332 -17.82 -7.64 -16.26
CA VAL A 332 -16.59 -7.21 -16.94
C VAL A 332 -15.40 -7.44 -16.02
N TRP A 333 -14.44 -8.22 -16.49
CA TRP A 333 -13.17 -8.48 -15.79
C TRP A 333 -12.07 -7.59 -16.36
N THR A 334 -11.34 -6.85 -15.53
CA THR A 334 -10.11 -6.16 -15.94
C THR A 334 -8.95 -6.78 -15.17
N PHE A 335 -7.97 -7.31 -15.89
CA PHE A 335 -6.81 -7.98 -15.32
C PHE A 335 -5.52 -7.23 -15.60
N LYS A 336 -4.70 -7.10 -14.57
CA LYS A 336 -3.32 -6.63 -14.63
C LYS A 336 -2.44 -7.57 -13.80
N GLU A 337 -1.15 -7.63 -14.11
CA GLU A 337 -0.10 -8.47 -13.50
C GLU A 337 0.25 -9.79 -14.20
N ALA A 338 -0.24 -10.04 -15.42
CA ALA A 338 0.07 -11.25 -16.20
C ALA A 338 -0.27 -12.58 -15.49
N PRO A 339 -0.61 -13.65 -16.23
CA PRO A 339 -1.20 -14.86 -15.64
C PRO A 339 -0.22 -15.69 -14.80
N GLN A 340 1.09 -15.49 -14.97
CA GLN A 340 2.14 -16.31 -14.35
C GLN A 340 2.04 -16.32 -12.82
N ARG A 341 1.65 -15.19 -12.20
CA ARG A 341 1.47 -15.11 -10.73
C ARG A 341 0.32 -15.97 -10.24
N SER A 342 -0.82 -15.95 -10.93
CA SER A 342 -1.95 -16.84 -10.61
C SER A 342 -1.59 -18.31 -10.83
N THR A 343 -0.79 -18.64 -11.84
CA THR A 343 -0.30 -20.01 -12.07
C THR A 343 0.56 -20.53 -10.91
N VAL A 344 1.56 -19.76 -10.48
CA VAL A 344 2.45 -20.14 -9.36
C VAL A 344 1.68 -20.34 -8.05
N ARG A 345 0.55 -19.64 -7.89
CA ARG A 345 -0.32 -19.73 -6.70
C ARG A 345 -1.36 -20.84 -6.78
N GLY A 346 -1.47 -21.55 -7.90
CA GLY A 346 -2.53 -22.53 -8.14
C GLY A 346 -3.91 -21.90 -8.36
N GLU A 347 -3.98 -20.60 -8.61
CA GLU A 347 -5.21 -19.82 -8.84
C GLU A 347 -5.58 -19.76 -10.34
N TRP A 348 -4.75 -20.32 -11.23
CA TRP A 348 -5.02 -20.37 -12.68
C TRP A 348 -6.40 -20.93 -13.05
N PRO A 349 -6.91 -22.04 -12.45
CA PRO A 349 -8.24 -22.53 -12.79
C PRO A 349 -9.35 -21.49 -12.56
N LEU A 350 -9.24 -20.70 -11.48
CA LEU A 350 -10.18 -19.63 -11.15
C LEU A 350 -10.09 -18.49 -12.18
N LEU A 351 -8.86 -18.04 -12.49
CA LEU A 351 -8.64 -16.98 -13.47
C LEU A 351 -9.10 -17.38 -14.89
N ALA A 352 -8.82 -18.62 -15.30
CA ALA A 352 -9.25 -19.15 -16.58
C ALA A 352 -10.78 -19.21 -16.68
N GLU A 353 -11.46 -19.67 -15.63
CA GLU A 353 -12.93 -19.69 -15.59
C GLU A 353 -13.50 -18.26 -15.62
N LEU A 354 -12.93 -17.35 -14.83
CA LEU A 354 -13.32 -15.95 -14.76
C LEU A 354 -13.29 -15.29 -16.13
N VAL A 355 -12.19 -15.45 -16.86
CA VAL A 355 -12.01 -14.93 -18.24
C VAL A 355 -12.98 -15.58 -19.22
N CYS A 356 -13.17 -16.90 -19.16
CA CYS A 356 -14.08 -17.60 -20.08
C CYS A 356 -15.56 -17.24 -19.87
N ARG A 357 -15.96 -16.92 -18.64
CA ARG A 357 -17.36 -16.66 -18.27
C ARG A 357 -17.72 -15.18 -18.24
N ALA A 358 -16.76 -14.27 -18.25
CA ALA A 358 -17.02 -12.84 -18.30
C ALA A 358 -17.67 -12.45 -19.64
N ASP A 359 -18.54 -11.45 -19.61
CA ASP A 359 -19.11 -10.87 -20.82
C ASP A 359 -18.05 -10.08 -21.61
N ALA A 360 -17.08 -9.51 -20.89
CA ALA A 360 -15.86 -8.97 -21.46
C ALA A 360 -14.68 -9.08 -20.50
N SER A 361 -13.47 -9.29 -21.04
CA SER A 361 -12.21 -9.25 -20.29
C SER A 361 -11.26 -8.22 -20.90
N LEU A 362 -10.71 -7.34 -20.08
CA LEU A 362 -9.76 -6.29 -20.46
C LEU A 362 -8.39 -6.58 -19.87
N PHE A 363 -7.34 -6.51 -20.69
CA PHE A 363 -5.96 -6.78 -20.29
C PHE A 363 -5.08 -5.55 -20.50
N ALA A 364 -3.92 -5.50 -19.84
CA ALA A 364 -3.10 -4.29 -19.85
C ALA A 364 -2.50 -4.01 -21.24
N THR A 365 -2.22 -5.05 -22.02
CA THR A 365 -1.54 -4.94 -23.33
C THR A 365 -2.17 -5.87 -24.37
N GLU A 366 -1.85 -5.63 -25.64
CA GLU A 366 -2.31 -6.50 -26.74
C GLU A 366 -1.68 -7.90 -26.65
N GLU A 367 -0.40 -7.99 -26.27
CA GLU A 367 0.29 -9.25 -26.09
C GLU A 367 -0.29 -10.06 -24.92
N GLU A 368 -0.67 -9.42 -23.81
CA GLU A 368 -1.36 -10.10 -22.70
C GLU A 368 -2.73 -10.62 -23.15
N ARG A 369 -3.53 -9.81 -23.85
CA ARG A 369 -4.81 -10.23 -24.43
C ARG A 369 -4.63 -11.44 -25.36
N ASP A 370 -3.68 -11.37 -26.27
CA ASP A 370 -3.43 -12.42 -27.27
C ASP A 370 -2.90 -13.69 -26.61
N TRP A 371 -2.11 -13.54 -25.54
CA TRP A 371 -1.69 -14.67 -24.72
C TRP A 371 -2.90 -15.39 -24.10
N PHE A 372 -3.86 -14.67 -23.52
CA PHE A 372 -5.08 -15.28 -22.98
C PHE A 372 -5.92 -15.95 -24.07
N ALA A 373 -6.08 -15.31 -25.23
CA ALA A 373 -6.78 -15.90 -26.38
C ALA A 373 -6.14 -17.24 -26.79
N LEU A 374 -4.81 -17.31 -26.78
CA LEU A 374 -4.06 -18.51 -27.09
C LEU A 374 -4.17 -19.58 -26.00
N ALA A 375 -3.93 -19.20 -24.74
CA ALA A 375 -3.94 -20.10 -23.59
C ALA A 375 -5.32 -20.71 -23.31
N LEU A 376 -6.39 -20.00 -23.68
CA LEU A 376 -7.78 -20.42 -23.54
C LEU A 376 -8.43 -20.70 -24.90
N SER A 377 -7.64 -21.04 -25.91
CA SER A 377 -8.13 -21.34 -27.26
C SER A 377 -9.24 -22.40 -27.22
N GLY A 378 -10.36 -22.10 -27.88
CA GLY A 378 -11.56 -22.94 -27.90
C GLY A 378 -12.44 -22.87 -26.65
N ARG A 379 -12.05 -22.08 -25.63
CA ARG A 379 -12.82 -21.88 -24.39
C ARG A 379 -13.31 -20.44 -24.19
N VAL A 380 -12.66 -19.47 -24.83
CA VAL A 380 -13.05 -18.06 -24.78
C VAL A 380 -13.28 -17.52 -26.19
N ASP A 381 -14.25 -16.61 -26.33
CA ASP A 381 -14.48 -15.86 -27.56
C ASP A 381 -13.51 -14.66 -27.62
N PRO A 382 -12.58 -14.61 -28.60
CA PRO A 382 -11.64 -13.51 -28.73
C PRO A 382 -12.30 -12.13 -28.89
N ALA A 383 -13.54 -12.05 -29.40
CA ALA A 383 -14.25 -10.78 -29.54
C ALA A 383 -14.60 -10.13 -28.19
N ARG A 384 -14.57 -10.90 -27.09
CA ARG A 384 -14.81 -10.42 -25.72
C ARG A 384 -13.53 -9.92 -25.04
N LEU A 385 -12.37 -10.07 -25.69
CA LEU A 385 -11.07 -9.71 -25.12
C LEU A 385 -10.63 -8.34 -25.63
N GLY A 386 -10.44 -7.40 -24.71
CA GLY A 386 -10.03 -6.02 -25.00
C GLY A 386 -8.75 -5.63 -24.28
N VAL A 387 -8.33 -4.37 -24.50
CA VAL A 387 -7.11 -3.80 -23.91
C VAL A 387 -7.44 -2.51 -23.17
N LEU A 388 -7.13 -2.48 -21.88
CA LEU A 388 -7.18 -1.33 -21.00
C LEU A 388 -6.19 -1.54 -19.85
N ASP A 389 -5.18 -0.68 -19.77
CA ASP A 389 -4.29 -0.69 -18.61
C ASP A 389 -5.03 -0.23 -17.36
N GLY A 390 -5.04 -1.08 -16.32
CA GLY A 390 -5.71 -0.80 -15.06
C GLY A 390 -5.02 0.21 -14.15
N ASP A 391 -3.81 0.66 -14.49
CA ASP A 391 -3.04 1.68 -13.74
C ASP A 391 -3.10 3.09 -14.36
N LEU A 392 -3.92 3.33 -15.38
CA LEU A 392 -3.97 4.66 -15.99
C LEU A 392 -4.41 5.73 -14.96
N PRO A 393 -3.66 6.84 -14.81
CA PRO A 393 -4.03 7.94 -13.92
C PRO A 393 -5.23 8.73 -14.48
N PRO A 394 -6.02 9.41 -13.63
CA PRO A 394 -6.88 10.47 -14.11
C PRO A 394 -6.07 11.61 -14.75
N ARG A 395 -6.69 12.32 -15.70
CA ARG A 395 -6.12 13.51 -16.34
C ARG A 395 -5.71 14.60 -15.34
N ASP A 396 -6.37 14.68 -14.19
CA ASP A 396 -6.07 15.61 -13.10
C ASP A 396 -4.62 15.58 -12.59
N TRP A 397 -3.89 14.48 -12.78
CA TRP A 397 -2.47 14.40 -12.39
C TRP A 397 -1.51 15.04 -13.39
N LEU A 398 -1.99 15.47 -14.56
CA LEU A 398 -1.18 16.15 -15.57
C LEU A 398 -1.11 17.68 -15.36
N ASP A 399 -1.90 18.24 -14.45
CA ASP A 399 -2.12 19.69 -14.31
C ASP A 399 -0.97 20.45 -13.63
N ALA A 400 -0.11 19.77 -12.88
CA ALA A 400 0.99 20.43 -12.19
C ALA A 400 2.00 21.04 -13.19
N PRO A 401 2.59 22.21 -12.89
CA PRO A 401 3.56 22.84 -13.79
C PRO A 401 4.83 22.00 -13.88
N ARG A 402 5.45 21.98 -15.06
CA ARG A 402 6.75 21.34 -15.30
C ARG A 402 7.89 22.18 -14.73
N SER A 403 8.99 21.52 -14.38
CA SER A 403 10.21 22.14 -13.88
C SER A 403 11.29 22.19 -14.97
N PRO A 404 12.25 23.14 -14.89
CA PRO A 404 13.46 23.10 -15.71
C PRO A 404 14.23 21.79 -15.51
N ARG A 405 14.88 21.31 -16.58
CA ARG A 405 15.67 20.08 -16.49
C ARG A 405 16.99 20.34 -15.77
N LEU A 406 17.51 19.30 -15.12
CA LEU A 406 18.83 19.34 -14.49
C LEU A 406 19.94 19.45 -15.55
N SER A 407 19.79 18.72 -16.66
CA SER A 407 20.73 18.72 -17.80
C SER A 407 20.89 20.08 -18.46
N ASP A 408 19.89 20.98 -18.35
CA ASP A 408 20.01 22.35 -18.87
C ASP A 408 21.04 23.17 -18.06
N ARG A 409 21.46 22.71 -16.88
CA ARG A 409 22.40 23.40 -15.98
C ARG A 409 23.84 22.92 -16.13
N ASP A 410 24.05 21.61 -16.29
CA ASP A 410 25.38 20.99 -16.31
C ASP A 410 25.71 20.26 -17.63
N GLY A 411 24.76 20.15 -18.55
CA GLY A 411 24.92 19.49 -19.84
C GLY A 411 25.00 17.96 -19.77
N GLN A 412 24.76 17.36 -18.60
CA GLN A 412 24.84 15.91 -18.40
C GLN A 412 23.44 15.28 -18.33
N PRO A 413 23.25 14.05 -18.84
CA PRO A 413 21.94 13.41 -18.79
C PRO A 413 21.58 12.96 -17.37
N HIS A 414 20.39 13.33 -16.91
CA HIS A 414 19.79 12.88 -15.66
C HIS A 414 18.63 11.95 -15.92
N THR A 415 18.71 10.72 -15.41
CA THR A 415 17.68 9.70 -15.56
C THR A 415 17.03 9.38 -14.22
N VAL A 416 15.79 8.91 -14.25
CA VAL A 416 15.01 8.64 -13.04
C VAL A 416 14.44 7.22 -13.00
N VAL A 417 14.49 6.63 -11.81
CA VAL A 417 13.82 5.39 -11.46
C VAL A 417 12.80 5.70 -10.36
N ALA A 418 11.51 5.66 -10.70
CA ALA A 418 10.42 5.71 -9.74
C ALA A 418 10.07 4.27 -9.29
N GLY A 419 10.24 4.01 -8.00
CA GLY A 419 10.02 2.70 -7.40
C GLY A 419 11.26 1.80 -7.51
N ARG A 420 11.02 0.49 -7.64
CA ARG A 420 12.10 -0.51 -7.63
C ARG A 420 13.02 -0.33 -8.85
N PRO A 421 14.36 -0.32 -8.68
CA PRO A 421 15.30 -0.29 -9.79
C PRO A 421 15.43 -1.67 -10.45
N SER A 422 14.31 -2.21 -10.94
CA SER A 422 14.21 -3.55 -11.52
C SER A 422 15.16 -3.71 -12.71
N GLY A 423 16.12 -4.60 -12.54
CA GLY A 423 17.15 -4.87 -13.53
C GLY A 423 18.35 -3.92 -13.48
N LEU A 424 18.40 -2.91 -12.61
CA LEU A 424 19.61 -2.13 -12.36
C LEU A 424 20.37 -2.70 -11.15
N ASP A 425 21.64 -3.00 -11.35
CA ASP A 425 22.57 -3.49 -10.34
C ASP A 425 23.75 -2.51 -10.16
N LEU A 426 24.69 -2.87 -9.27
CA LEU A 426 25.89 -2.07 -9.00
C LEU A 426 26.65 -1.75 -10.29
N ASP A 427 26.94 -2.79 -11.07
CA ASP A 427 27.81 -2.69 -12.23
C ASP A 427 27.19 -1.79 -13.29
N TRP A 428 25.87 -1.91 -13.51
CA TRP A 428 25.13 -1.03 -14.40
C TRP A 428 25.18 0.43 -13.96
N VAL A 429 24.88 0.71 -12.70
CA VAL A 429 24.86 2.10 -12.20
C VAL A 429 26.25 2.73 -12.27
N LEU A 430 27.32 1.97 -11.98
CA LEU A 430 28.69 2.43 -12.13
C LEU A 430 29.09 2.62 -13.60
N ALA A 431 28.66 1.73 -14.50
CA ALA A 431 28.90 1.85 -15.93
C ALA A 431 28.22 3.10 -16.53
N LEU A 432 27.02 3.43 -16.05
CA LEU A 432 26.30 4.67 -16.40
C LEU A 432 27.04 5.90 -15.86
N ALA A 433 27.46 5.88 -14.60
CA ALA A 433 28.24 6.97 -13.99
C ALA A 433 29.55 7.24 -14.74
N ALA A 434 30.26 6.19 -15.16
CA ALA A 434 31.48 6.31 -15.96
C ALA A 434 31.27 6.99 -17.33
N ARG A 435 30.01 7.03 -17.81
CA ARG A 435 29.58 7.68 -19.06
C ARG A 435 28.89 9.03 -18.82
N GLY A 436 28.94 9.55 -17.60
CA GLY A 436 28.36 10.84 -17.24
C GLY A 436 26.84 10.82 -17.07
N VAL A 437 26.21 9.65 -16.87
CA VAL A 437 24.77 9.53 -16.69
C VAL A 437 24.42 9.55 -15.20
N HIS A 438 23.62 10.52 -14.78
CA HIS A 438 23.10 10.59 -13.42
C HIS A 438 21.89 9.67 -13.27
N THR A 439 21.86 8.89 -12.18
CA THR A 439 20.76 7.98 -11.83
C THR A 439 20.09 8.46 -10.55
N HIS A 440 18.83 8.91 -10.66
CA HIS A 440 18.00 9.37 -9.55
C HIS A 440 17.01 8.29 -9.14
N LEU A 441 17.12 7.80 -7.91
CA LEU A 441 16.29 6.72 -7.37
C LEU A 441 15.24 7.31 -6.42
N TYR A 442 13.96 7.11 -6.74
CA TYR A 442 12.82 7.48 -5.90
C TYR A 442 12.18 6.24 -5.30
N GLY A 443 11.92 6.27 -3.99
CA GLY A 443 11.17 5.22 -3.31
C GLY A 443 11.89 4.68 -2.09
N GLN A 444 11.41 3.55 -1.57
CA GLN A 444 11.90 2.94 -0.34
C GLN A 444 13.14 2.07 -0.57
N VAL A 445 14.19 2.65 -1.16
CA VAL A 445 15.40 1.90 -1.52
C VAL A 445 16.10 1.31 -0.27
N ARG A 446 15.83 1.87 0.93
CA ARG A 446 16.48 1.53 2.20
C ARG A 446 15.58 0.90 3.28
N ALA A 447 14.31 0.61 3.00
CA ALA A 447 13.45 -0.05 3.98
C ALA A 447 14.05 -1.41 4.41
N PRO A 448 13.79 -1.98 5.59
CA PRO A 448 14.10 -3.39 5.88
C PRO A 448 13.08 -4.37 5.25
N GLY A 449 13.40 -5.68 5.15
CA GLY A 449 12.47 -6.76 4.80
C GLY A 449 12.41 -7.20 3.32
N PRO A 450 11.54 -8.16 2.94
CA PRO A 450 11.41 -8.62 1.55
C PRO A 450 10.96 -7.51 0.59
N LYS A 451 10.38 -6.42 1.13
CA LYS A 451 10.03 -5.20 0.39
C LYS A 451 11.00 -4.03 0.57
N GLY A 452 12.10 -4.19 1.29
CA GLY A 452 12.99 -3.10 1.63
C GLY A 452 14.45 -3.52 1.59
N SER A 453 15.29 -2.68 0.99
CA SER A 453 16.64 -3.00 0.51
C SER A 453 16.58 -3.78 -0.80
N TRP A 454 15.94 -3.16 -1.78
CA TRP A 454 15.82 -3.70 -3.15
C TRP A 454 17.14 -3.79 -3.91
N THR A 455 18.23 -3.32 -3.32
CA THR A 455 19.48 -3.17 -4.05
C THR A 455 20.63 -3.86 -3.35
N GLY A 456 20.85 -3.73 -2.05
CA GLY A 456 22.04 -4.28 -1.37
C GLY A 456 23.39 -3.69 -1.87
N TRP A 457 23.40 -3.16 -3.10
CA TRP A 457 24.48 -2.49 -3.80
C TRP A 457 24.46 -0.96 -3.62
N LEU A 458 23.37 -0.38 -3.12
CA LEU A 458 23.21 1.08 -3.10
C LEU A 458 24.33 1.79 -2.33
N ASP A 459 24.73 1.27 -1.17
CA ASP A 459 25.79 1.88 -0.37
C ASP A 459 27.14 1.84 -1.10
N ALA A 460 27.43 0.75 -1.81
CA ALA A 460 28.61 0.65 -2.66
C ALA A 460 28.54 1.63 -3.84
N ALA A 461 27.39 1.78 -4.48
CA ALA A 461 27.20 2.72 -5.58
C ALA A 461 27.35 4.18 -5.14
N LEU A 462 26.76 4.55 -3.99
CA LEU A 462 26.91 5.88 -3.40
C LEU A 462 28.35 6.17 -2.99
N ALA A 463 29.08 5.17 -2.48
CA ALA A 463 30.48 5.33 -2.13
C ALA A 463 31.37 5.49 -3.37
N ALA A 464 31.11 4.72 -4.43
CA ALA A 464 31.93 4.70 -5.64
C ALA A 464 31.61 5.83 -6.63
N ALA A 465 30.36 6.31 -6.68
CA ALA A 465 29.90 7.34 -7.61
C ALA A 465 28.97 8.39 -6.96
N PRO A 466 29.40 9.08 -5.88
CA PRO A 466 28.54 9.99 -5.10
C PRO A 466 27.99 11.19 -5.88
N GLY A 467 28.62 11.57 -6.99
CA GLY A 467 28.13 12.64 -7.87
C GLY A 467 27.06 12.20 -8.87
N PHE A 468 26.94 10.90 -9.14
CA PHE A 468 26.09 10.35 -10.21
C PHE A 468 24.91 9.52 -9.69
N VAL A 469 24.97 9.04 -8.44
CA VAL A 469 23.88 8.26 -7.84
C VAL A 469 23.18 9.09 -6.78
N HIS A 470 21.88 9.28 -6.95
CA HIS A 470 21.07 10.18 -6.11
C HIS A 470 19.87 9.42 -5.55
N VAL A 471 19.57 9.59 -4.26
CA VAL A 471 18.42 8.96 -3.61
C VAL A 471 17.46 10.03 -3.11
N HIS A 472 16.18 9.86 -3.41
CA HIS A 472 15.12 10.80 -3.11
C HIS A 472 14.00 10.12 -2.32
N PRO A 473 13.25 10.87 -1.49
CA PRO A 473 12.00 10.39 -0.92
C PRO A 473 11.02 9.93 -2.00
N PRO A 474 10.05 9.03 -1.69
CA PRO A 474 8.98 8.68 -2.61
C PRO A 474 8.22 9.92 -3.12
N VAL A 475 7.79 9.89 -4.39
CA VAL A 475 7.02 10.97 -5.02
C VAL A 475 5.58 10.54 -5.28
N GLY A 476 4.63 11.33 -4.79
CA GLY A 476 3.20 11.12 -5.01
C GLY A 476 2.69 11.72 -6.33
N PRO A 477 1.49 11.32 -6.78
CA PRO A 477 0.91 11.77 -8.04
C PRO A 477 0.70 13.29 -8.13
N GLU A 478 0.48 13.95 -6.99
CA GLU A 478 0.42 15.42 -6.88
C GLU A 478 1.70 16.13 -7.34
N ALA A 479 2.83 15.44 -7.34
CA ALA A 479 4.15 16.01 -7.64
C ALA A 479 4.80 15.39 -8.89
N TRP A 480 4.22 14.38 -9.54
CA TRP A 480 4.84 13.70 -10.69
C TRP A 480 5.30 14.67 -11.77
N VAL A 481 4.41 15.55 -12.25
CA VAL A 481 4.79 16.47 -13.34
C VAL A 481 5.86 17.45 -12.88
N ARG A 482 5.72 18.05 -11.70
CA ARG A 482 6.68 19.03 -11.22
C ARG A 482 8.05 18.41 -10.94
N GLU A 483 8.08 17.28 -10.25
CA GLU A 483 9.32 16.67 -9.79
C GLU A 483 10.00 15.87 -10.90
N LEU A 484 9.27 14.99 -11.59
CA LEU A 484 9.88 14.08 -12.54
C LEU A 484 10.25 14.77 -13.87
N SER A 485 9.59 15.86 -14.25
CA SER A 485 9.94 16.58 -15.49
C SER A 485 11.34 17.23 -15.47
N ARG A 486 12.02 17.22 -14.33
CA ARG A 486 13.41 17.67 -14.16
C ARG A 486 14.43 16.75 -14.82
N TYR A 487 14.06 15.50 -15.10
CA TYR A 487 14.92 14.46 -15.66
C TYR A 487 14.80 14.38 -17.17
N ASP A 488 15.75 13.75 -17.86
CA ASP A 488 15.77 13.58 -19.31
C ASP A 488 15.01 12.32 -19.77
N ALA A 489 15.03 11.25 -18.98
CA ALA A 489 14.34 10.01 -19.27
C ALA A 489 14.00 9.20 -18.01
N GLY A 490 12.93 8.40 -18.07
CA GLY A 490 12.54 7.45 -17.03
C GLY A 490 12.91 6.01 -17.37
N TRP A 491 13.35 5.23 -16.39
CA TRP A 491 13.71 3.82 -16.58
C TRP A 491 12.51 2.89 -16.41
N LEU A 492 12.25 2.06 -17.44
CA LEU A 492 11.46 0.84 -17.31
C LEU A 492 12.33 -0.34 -16.83
N HIS A 493 11.73 -1.53 -16.73
CA HIS A 493 12.45 -2.72 -16.28
C HIS A 493 13.51 -3.13 -17.30
N ARG A 494 14.70 -3.47 -16.81
CA ARG A 494 15.75 -4.11 -17.59
C ARG A 494 15.66 -5.62 -17.40
N PHE A 495 15.53 -6.37 -18.49
CA PHE A 495 15.46 -7.84 -18.49
C PHE A 495 15.75 -8.38 -19.88
N ASP A 496 16.24 -9.61 -19.92
CA ASP A 496 16.45 -10.37 -21.16
C ASP A 496 15.24 -11.27 -21.42
N SER A 497 14.59 -11.06 -22.56
CA SER A 497 13.52 -11.93 -23.03
C SER A 497 14.09 -13.13 -23.78
N ALA A 498 13.47 -14.29 -23.56
CA ALA A 498 13.80 -15.54 -24.24
C ALA A 498 12.55 -16.19 -24.86
N ASN A 499 11.57 -15.38 -25.28
CA ASN A 499 10.36 -15.92 -25.90
C ASN A 499 10.52 -16.18 -27.41
N ASP A 500 11.57 -15.66 -28.04
CA ASP A 500 11.92 -15.87 -29.46
C ASP A 500 10.75 -15.63 -30.43
N GLY A 501 9.87 -14.68 -30.09
CA GLY A 501 8.72 -14.34 -30.93
C GLY A 501 7.48 -15.20 -30.66
N ASP A 502 7.53 -16.11 -29.68
CA ASP A 502 6.45 -17.04 -29.35
C ASP A 502 5.78 -16.66 -28.03
N LEU A 503 4.53 -16.19 -28.12
CA LEU A 503 3.73 -15.81 -26.94
C LEU A 503 3.59 -16.94 -25.91
N ARG A 504 3.62 -18.22 -26.31
CA ARG A 504 3.52 -19.34 -25.35
C ARG A 504 4.69 -19.38 -24.37
N ARG A 505 5.82 -18.80 -24.75
CA ARG A 505 7.04 -18.70 -23.96
C ARG A 505 7.15 -17.37 -23.22
N ALA A 506 6.20 -16.46 -23.41
CA ALA A 506 6.22 -15.14 -22.78
C ALA A 506 6.13 -15.26 -21.24
N THR A 507 7.02 -14.53 -20.58
CA THR A 507 7.11 -14.39 -19.14
C THR A 507 6.25 -13.23 -18.63
N TRP A 508 6.30 -12.98 -17.33
CA TRP A 508 5.64 -11.81 -16.74
C TRP A 508 6.21 -10.50 -17.30
N ASP A 509 7.54 -10.37 -17.41
CA ASP A 509 8.17 -9.15 -17.91
C ASP A 509 7.85 -8.87 -19.38
N ASP A 510 7.67 -9.93 -20.18
CA ASP A 510 7.29 -9.81 -21.59
C ASP A 510 5.88 -9.24 -21.77
N LEU A 511 4.92 -9.67 -20.92
CA LEU A 511 3.51 -9.33 -21.05
C LEU A 511 3.13 -8.05 -20.29
N ASN A 512 3.75 -7.80 -19.15
CA ASN A 512 3.32 -6.77 -18.20
C ASN A 512 3.48 -5.33 -18.73
N SER A 513 2.58 -4.44 -18.32
CA SER A 513 2.71 -2.98 -18.45
C SER A 513 3.11 -2.38 -17.09
N PRO A 514 4.37 -1.92 -16.91
CA PRO A 514 4.82 -1.37 -15.63
C PRO A 514 4.04 -0.11 -15.25
N ALA A 515 3.53 -0.05 -14.00
CA ALA A 515 2.77 1.10 -13.48
C ALA A 515 3.50 2.45 -13.59
N ARG A 516 4.85 2.44 -13.67
CA ARG A 516 5.68 3.63 -13.86
C ARG A 516 5.62 4.23 -15.27
N LEU A 517 5.15 3.48 -16.28
CA LEU A 517 5.04 3.96 -17.66
C LEU A 517 4.12 5.19 -17.75
N PRO A 518 2.85 5.15 -17.32
CA PRO A 518 1.99 6.33 -17.35
C PRO A 518 2.46 7.45 -16.42
N VAL A 519 3.17 7.12 -15.33
CA VAL A 519 3.78 8.12 -14.42
C VAL A 519 4.80 9.00 -15.14
N TYR A 520 5.71 8.38 -15.91
CA TYR A 520 6.72 9.13 -16.67
C TYR A 520 6.11 9.90 -17.83
N LEU A 521 5.12 9.32 -18.52
CA LEU A 521 4.40 10.02 -19.59
C LEU A 521 3.63 11.23 -19.06
N ALA A 522 2.99 11.14 -17.88
CA ALA A 522 2.36 12.29 -17.24
C ALA A 522 3.35 13.47 -17.07
N ALA A 523 4.59 13.18 -16.67
CA ALA A 523 5.67 14.15 -16.54
C ALA A 523 6.32 14.58 -17.87
N GLY A 524 5.93 13.98 -19.00
CA GLY A 524 6.46 14.27 -20.33
C GLY A 524 7.89 13.73 -20.54
N LEU A 525 8.21 12.59 -19.92
CA LEU A 525 9.50 11.93 -20.09
C LEU A 525 9.43 10.82 -21.15
N PRO A 526 10.44 10.71 -22.04
CA PRO A 526 10.66 9.48 -22.78
C PRO A 526 11.17 8.36 -21.85
N LEU A 527 11.09 7.12 -22.33
CA LEU A 527 11.31 5.93 -21.51
C LEU A 527 12.48 5.10 -22.04
N LEU A 528 13.45 4.83 -21.16
CA LEU A 528 14.55 3.91 -21.41
C LEU A 528 14.04 2.47 -21.27
N GLN A 529 14.14 1.69 -22.35
CA GLN A 529 13.73 0.29 -22.41
C GLN A 529 14.82 -0.56 -23.06
N GLN A 530 15.21 -1.66 -22.41
CA GLN A 530 16.15 -2.61 -23.02
C GLN A 530 15.52 -3.21 -24.27
N ALA A 531 16.27 -3.21 -25.37
CA ALA A 531 15.87 -3.78 -26.64
C ALA A 531 16.04 -5.31 -26.62
N ASN A 532 14.96 -6.02 -26.93
CA ASN A 532 14.90 -7.48 -26.99
C ASN A 532 14.62 -7.95 -28.43
N PRO A 533 15.61 -7.86 -29.34
CA PRO A 533 15.41 -8.18 -30.74
C PRO A 533 14.97 -9.63 -30.93
N GLY A 534 13.95 -9.83 -31.78
CA GLY A 534 13.38 -11.15 -32.05
C GLY A 534 12.38 -11.65 -30.99
N SER A 535 12.23 -10.96 -29.85
CA SER A 535 11.24 -11.29 -28.83
C SER A 535 10.02 -10.38 -28.89
N LEU A 536 8.89 -10.88 -28.36
CA LEU A 536 7.68 -10.08 -28.15
C LEU A 536 7.71 -9.47 -26.75
N VAL A 537 7.79 -8.16 -26.67
CA VAL A 537 7.76 -7.42 -25.41
C VAL A 537 6.71 -6.32 -25.51
N SER A 538 5.64 -6.41 -24.70
CA SER A 538 4.48 -5.52 -24.80
C SER A 538 4.84 -4.04 -24.79
N VAL A 539 5.70 -3.65 -23.84
CA VAL A 539 6.07 -2.25 -23.66
C VAL A 539 6.87 -1.70 -24.84
N GLU A 540 7.69 -2.51 -25.52
CA GLU A 540 8.43 -2.01 -26.68
C GLU A 540 7.48 -1.61 -27.82
N ARG A 541 6.40 -2.37 -28.03
CA ARG A 541 5.40 -2.03 -29.06
C ARG A 541 4.70 -0.72 -28.75
N VAL A 542 4.27 -0.53 -27.49
CA VAL A 542 3.64 0.71 -27.02
C VAL A 542 4.58 1.89 -27.24
N LEU A 543 5.83 1.78 -26.79
CA LEU A 543 6.83 2.85 -26.91
C LEU A 543 7.20 3.17 -28.36
N ARG A 544 7.27 2.17 -29.25
CA ARG A 544 7.54 2.39 -30.69
C ARG A 544 6.38 3.10 -31.37
N ARG A 545 5.14 2.67 -31.11
CA ARG A 545 3.93 3.30 -31.66
C ARG A 545 3.85 4.77 -31.27
N ASP A 546 4.14 5.07 -30.01
CA ASP A 546 4.01 6.42 -29.46
C ASP A 546 5.26 7.29 -29.73
N GLY A 547 6.36 6.69 -30.18
CA GLY A 547 7.64 7.38 -30.41
C GLY A 547 8.33 7.85 -29.13
N THR A 548 8.01 7.24 -27.99
CA THR A 548 8.47 7.64 -26.64
C THR A 548 9.63 6.79 -26.11
N GLY A 549 9.99 5.72 -26.81
CA GLY A 549 11.05 4.79 -26.39
C GLY A 549 12.46 5.25 -26.75
N LEU A 550 13.37 5.14 -25.78
CA LEU A 550 14.83 5.19 -25.94
C LEU A 550 15.37 3.77 -25.73
N PHE A 551 15.67 3.09 -26.83
CA PHE A 551 16.05 1.67 -26.81
C PHE A 551 17.56 1.48 -26.69
N TYR A 552 17.99 0.54 -25.86
CA TYR A 552 19.42 0.27 -25.60
C TYR A 552 19.68 -1.23 -25.41
N ARG A 553 20.94 -1.66 -25.57
CA ARG A 553 21.37 -3.04 -25.23
C ARG A 553 22.45 -3.07 -24.15
N ASP A 554 23.26 -2.02 -24.07
CA ASP A 554 24.33 -1.85 -23.11
C ASP A 554 24.43 -0.40 -22.64
N ALA A 555 25.38 -0.10 -21.74
CA ALA A 555 25.54 1.24 -21.18
C ALA A 555 26.04 2.27 -22.21
N ASP A 556 26.75 1.84 -23.27
CA ASP A 556 27.20 2.73 -24.35
C ASP A 556 26.01 3.17 -25.20
N ASP A 557 25.13 2.24 -25.55
CA ASP A 557 23.86 2.54 -26.22
C ASP A 557 23.04 3.55 -25.39
N VAL A 558 22.96 3.38 -24.06
CA VAL A 558 22.25 4.32 -23.16
C VAL A 558 22.82 5.73 -23.28
N ALA A 559 24.14 5.88 -23.18
CA ALA A 559 24.79 7.19 -23.28
C ALA A 559 24.54 7.83 -24.66
N ALA A 560 24.60 7.03 -25.73
CA ALA A 560 24.37 7.50 -27.09
C ALA A 560 22.92 7.99 -27.30
N VAL A 561 21.91 7.22 -26.88
CA VAL A 561 20.50 7.63 -27.03
C VAL A 561 20.14 8.83 -26.17
N LEU A 562 20.72 8.94 -24.97
CA LEU A 562 20.54 10.11 -24.11
C LEU A 562 21.20 11.35 -24.71
N ALA A 563 22.40 11.25 -25.29
CA ALA A 563 23.02 12.37 -25.99
C ALA A 563 22.14 12.87 -27.16
N GLY A 564 21.56 11.95 -27.92
CA GLY A 564 20.58 12.29 -28.96
C GLY A 564 19.31 12.95 -28.42
N GLU A 565 18.81 12.50 -27.26
CA GLU A 565 17.66 13.12 -26.59
C GLU A 565 18.01 14.51 -26.05
N LEU A 566 19.19 14.74 -25.47
CA LEU A 566 19.63 16.06 -25.01
C LEU A 566 19.72 17.05 -26.18
N ALA A 567 20.21 16.61 -27.33
CA ALA A 567 20.36 17.45 -28.51
C ALA A 567 19.03 17.80 -29.20
N SER A 568 18.07 16.86 -29.23
CA SER A 568 16.85 16.99 -30.05
C SER A 568 15.55 17.16 -29.26
N ARG A 569 15.51 16.68 -28.02
CA ARG A 569 14.31 16.59 -27.16
C ARG A 569 13.12 15.88 -27.82
N ARG A 570 13.40 15.00 -28.79
CA ARG A 570 12.37 14.35 -29.62
C ARG A 570 11.49 13.42 -28.81
N GLY A 571 12.09 12.60 -27.94
CA GLY A 571 11.35 11.68 -27.08
C GLY A 571 10.48 12.41 -26.08
N ALA A 572 10.99 13.49 -25.47
CA ALA A 572 10.20 14.35 -24.60
C ALA A 572 9.02 15.02 -25.31
N ALA A 573 9.23 15.53 -26.54
CA ALA A 573 8.14 16.11 -27.33
C ALA A 573 7.07 15.07 -27.66
N ALA A 574 7.47 13.85 -28.03
CA ALA A 574 6.55 12.74 -28.27
C ALA A 574 5.77 12.37 -26.99
N ALA A 575 6.45 12.25 -25.84
CA ALA A 575 5.82 11.95 -24.56
C ALA A 575 4.75 12.98 -24.19
N LEU A 576 5.04 14.27 -24.37
CA LEU A 576 4.07 15.34 -24.14
C LEU A 576 2.88 15.29 -25.10
N ALA A 577 3.10 14.89 -26.36
CA ALA A 577 2.05 14.78 -27.36
C ALA A 577 1.07 13.63 -27.07
N VAL A 578 1.54 12.53 -26.46
CA VAL A 578 0.72 11.33 -26.21
C VAL A 578 0.19 11.21 -24.78
N ARG A 579 0.73 11.95 -23.81
CA ARG A 579 0.44 11.72 -22.38
C ARG A 579 -1.04 11.72 -22.00
N GLU A 580 -1.88 12.52 -22.67
CA GLU A 580 -3.33 12.53 -22.41
C GLU A 580 -4.01 11.22 -22.81
N GLN A 581 -3.51 10.52 -23.84
CA GLN A 581 -4.00 9.21 -24.27
C GLN A 581 -3.66 8.11 -23.24
N HIS A 582 -2.69 8.36 -22.36
CA HIS A 582 -2.27 7.50 -21.25
C HIS A 582 -2.92 7.90 -19.92
N THR A 583 -4.12 8.48 -19.99
CA THR A 583 -4.99 8.75 -18.84
C THR A 583 -6.24 7.90 -18.93
N PHE A 584 -6.86 7.57 -17.79
CA PHE A 584 -8.11 6.81 -17.79
C PHE A 584 -9.26 7.57 -18.48
N ASP A 585 -9.26 8.91 -18.39
CA ASP A 585 -10.23 9.79 -19.06
C ASP A 585 -10.32 9.59 -20.57
N ALA A 586 -9.20 9.31 -21.23
CA ALA A 586 -9.16 9.02 -22.67
C ALA A 586 -9.88 7.72 -23.06
N HIS A 587 -10.13 6.82 -22.10
CA HIS A 587 -10.74 5.51 -22.33
C HIS A 587 -12.11 5.34 -21.67
N ALA A 588 -12.52 6.28 -20.82
CA ALA A 588 -13.71 6.13 -19.99
C ALA A 588 -15.00 5.97 -20.80
N ASP A 589 -15.18 6.72 -21.89
CA ASP A 589 -16.38 6.58 -22.75
C ASP A 589 -16.46 5.18 -23.37
N ARG A 590 -15.32 4.64 -23.83
CA ARG A 590 -15.25 3.26 -24.36
C ARG A 590 -15.59 2.21 -23.31
N VAL A 591 -15.19 2.43 -22.05
CA VAL A 591 -15.54 1.56 -20.92
C VAL A 591 -17.04 1.62 -20.61
N VAL A 592 -17.62 2.82 -20.62
CA VAL A 592 -19.07 3.01 -20.42
C VAL A 592 -19.87 2.36 -21.54
N ASP A 593 -19.45 2.53 -22.79
CA ASP A 593 -20.10 1.89 -23.95
C ASP A 593 -20.04 0.36 -23.86
N LEU A 594 -18.91 -0.20 -23.40
CA LEU A 594 -18.80 -1.62 -23.10
C LEU A 594 -19.81 -2.04 -22.03
N PHE A 595 -19.89 -1.33 -20.90
CA PHE A 595 -20.86 -1.63 -19.84
C PHE A 595 -22.30 -1.62 -20.36
N ARG A 596 -22.67 -0.61 -21.15
CA ARG A 596 -23.99 -0.51 -21.78
C ARG A 596 -24.25 -1.66 -22.75
N SER A 597 -23.24 -2.16 -23.44
CA SER A 597 -23.38 -3.25 -24.40
C SER A 597 -23.63 -4.60 -23.73
N VAL A 598 -23.07 -4.82 -22.53
CA VAL A 598 -23.24 -6.08 -21.79
C VAL A 598 -24.45 -6.06 -20.85
N ALA A 599 -24.92 -4.87 -20.47
CA ALA A 599 -26.10 -4.70 -19.61
C ALA A 599 -27.44 -4.75 -20.35
N ARG A 600 -27.43 -4.74 -21.69
CA ARG A 600 -28.60 -4.90 -22.55
C ARG A 600 -28.81 -6.37 -22.91
#